data_AF-A0AAX1EF17-F1
#
_entry.id   AF-A0AAX1EF17-F1
#
_cell.length_a   1.000
_cell.length_b   1.000
_cell.length_c   1.000
_cell.angle_alpha   90.00
_cell.angle_beta   90.00
_cell.angle_gamma   90.00
#
_symmetry.space_group_name_H-M   'P 1'
#
loop_
_entity.id
_entity.type
_entity.pdbx_description
1 polymer ?
#
loop_
_entity_poly.entity_id
_entity_poly.type
_entity_poly.pdbx_seq_one_letter_code
_entity_poly.pdbx_strand_id
1 'polypeptide(L)'
;MSEEKIENAKKQRENEEFENARIKAAQEEEARRLYALQVGSPKPAIEEKEEKALDDDYQQIINAYQEQFPDRQLENDKEGRPVLRFNSPEEASQFFKKMSDQNCKFAAIEITPDGKPTGNMKVSFGKGEFYEPKINPEHVSDFLTTYNEWNKAKGEEKEELKSQLMEMMKPDYQWKKSQENPAKDMRASLRDLREMESTPPSPSSDLEAKDVEQSGNTL
;
A
#
# COMPACT_ATOMS: atom_id res chain seq x y z
N MET A 1 33.42 -41.13 56.37
CA MET A 1 33.64 -40.09 55.34
C MET A 1 32.70 -38.94 55.68
N SER A 2 33.22 -37.73 55.90
CA SER A 2 32.39 -36.59 56.31
C SER A 2 31.50 -36.09 55.17
N GLU A 3 30.28 -35.66 55.48
CA GLU A 3 29.26 -35.17 54.52
C GLU A 3 29.80 -34.05 53.62
N GLU A 4 30.71 -33.23 54.16
CA GLU A 4 31.45 -32.17 53.46
C GLU A 4 32.33 -32.68 52.29
N LYS A 5 32.87 -33.91 52.38
CA LYS A 5 33.65 -34.52 51.29
C LYS A 5 32.77 -35.03 50.15
N ILE A 6 31.52 -35.36 50.44
CA ILE A 6 30.55 -35.85 49.44
C ILE A 6 29.95 -34.66 48.68
N GLU A 7 29.67 -33.56 49.37
CA GLU A 7 29.15 -32.34 48.73
C GLU A 7 30.19 -31.68 47.81
N ASN A 8 31.46 -31.60 48.24
CA ASN A 8 32.54 -31.06 47.39
C ASN A 8 32.81 -31.93 46.15
N ALA A 9 32.72 -33.25 46.27
CA ALA A 9 32.88 -34.15 45.12
C ALA A 9 31.72 -34.03 44.12
N LYS A 10 30.51 -33.70 44.58
CA LYS A 10 29.34 -33.49 43.71
C LYS A 10 29.43 -32.16 42.97
N LYS A 11 29.82 -31.08 43.66
CA LYS A 11 30.06 -29.76 43.03
C LYS A 11 31.19 -29.79 42.00
N GLN A 12 32.26 -30.55 42.23
CA GLN A 12 33.33 -30.71 41.23
C GLN A 12 32.85 -31.42 39.96
N ARG A 13 32.04 -32.48 40.08
CA ARG A 13 31.49 -33.18 38.91
C ARG A 13 30.52 -32.32 38.10
N GLU A 14 29.65 -31.57 38.77
CA GLU A 14 28.72 -30.66 38.09
C GLU A 14 29.45 -29.53 37.35
N ASN A 15 30.56 -29.04 37.90
CA ASN A 15 31.36 -27.99 37.27
C ASN A 15 32.20 -28.50 36.08
N GLU A 16 32.74 -29.73 36.18
CA GLU A 16 33.44 -30.40 35.08
C GLU A 16 32.49 -30.76 33.93
N GLU A 17 31.26 -31.16 34.23
CA GLU A 17 30.24 -31.47 33.22
C GLU A 17 29.76 -30.20 32.49
N PHE A 18 29.65 -29.08 33.21
CA PHE A 18 29.33 -27.78 32.62
C PHE A 18 30.44 -27.25 31.70
N GLU A 19 31.71 -27.29 32.13
CA GLU A 19 32.82 -26.83 31.29
C GLU A 19 33.05 -27.75 30.08
N ASN A 20 32.89 -29.07 30.23
CA ASN A 20 32.95 -29.99 29.09
C ASN A 20 31.81 -29.76 28.10
N ALA A 21 30.59 -29.46 28.57
CA ALA A 21 29.49 -29.09 27.70
C ALA A 21 29.75 -27.78 26.95
N ARG A 22 30.37 -26.79 27.61
CA ARG A 22 30.72 -25.50 27.00
C ARG A 22 31.82 -25.65 25.93
N ILE A 23 32.85 -26.46 26.20
CA ILE A 23 33.92 -26.76 25.25
C ILE A 23 33.38 -27.53 24.05
N LYS A 24 32.50 -28.52 24.27
CA LYS A 24 31.88 -29.30 23.19
C LYS A 24 30.97 -28.44 22.31
N ALA A 25 30.20 -27.53 22.91
CA ALA A 25 29.36 -26.59 22.16
C ALA A 25 30.19 -25.62 21.29
N ALA A 26 31.29 -25.09 21.83
CA ALA A 26 32.20 -24.22 21.09
C ALA A 26 32.87 -24.96 19.91
N GLN A 27 33.30 -26.21 20.11
CA GLN A 27 33.88 -27.03 19.05
C GLN A 27 32.86 -27.42 17.97
N GLU A 28 31.60 -27.66 18.35
CA GLU A 28 30.53 -27.98 17.40
C GLU A 28 30.12 -26.75 16.55
N GLU A 29 30.14 -25.56 17.14
CA GLU A 29 29.92 -24.29 16.43
C GLU A 29 31.08 -23.97 15.47
N GLU A 30 32.33 -24.16 15.89
CA GLU A 30 33.51 -23.95 15.04
C GLU A 30 33.57 -24.98 13.90
N ALA A 31 33.23 -26.25 14.16
CA ALA A 31 33.12 -27.28 13.13
C ALA A 31 31.99 -26.97 12.12
N ARG A 32 30.85 -26.44 12.58
CA ARG A 32 29.78 -25.94 11.68
C ARG A 32 30.26 -24.79 10.81
N ARG A 33 31.00 -23.84 11.38
CA ARG A 33 31.53 -22.68 10.66
C ARG A 33 32.56 -23.09 9.60
N LEU A 34 33.46 -24.01 9.93
CA LEU A 34 34.47 -24.52 9.01
C LEU A 34 33.85 -25.37 7.90
N TYR A 35 32.82 -26.17 8.21
CA TYR A 35 32.07 -26.92 7.20
C TYR A 35 31.39 -25.96 6.21
N ALA A 36 30.73 -24.89 6.69
CA ALA A 36 30.10 -23.87 5.84
C ALA A 36 31.08 -23.16 4.89
N LEU A 37 32.34 -22.99 5.30
CA LEU A 37 33.42 -22.43 4.46
C LEU A 37 33.95 -23.43 3.42
N GLN A 38 33.97 -24.73 3.73
CA GLN A 38 34.62 -25.76 2.90
C GLN A 38 33.72 -26.34 1.82
N VAL A 39 32.40 -26.45 2.04
CA VAL A 39 31.47 -27.00 1.03
C VAL A 39 30.94 -25.98 0.02
N GLY A 40 31.30 -24.69 0.12
CA GLY A 40 30.79 -23.67 -0.81
C GLY A 40 29.27 -23.74 -0.94
N SER A 41 28.58 -23.93 0.19
CA SER A 41 27.13 -24.12 0.19
C SER A 41 26.43 -22.77 0.16
N PRO A 42 25.25 -22.72 -0.48
CA PRO A 42 24.58 -21.50 -0.87
C PRO A 42 24.29 -20.67 0.38
N LYS A 43 24.33 -19.34 0.24
CA LYS A 43 23.72 -18.42 1.20
C LYS A 43 22.44 -19.08 1.73
N PRO A 44 22.24 -19.18 3.05
CA PRO A 44 20.91 -19.50 3.53
C PRO A 44 19.99 -18.50 2.85
N ALA A 45 18.93 -18.99 2.21
CA ALA A 45 17.78 -18.16 1.94
C ALA A 45 17.31 -17.72 3.33
N ILE A 46 17.90 -16.62 3.80
CA ILE A 46 17.18 -15.64 4.57
C ILE A 46 15.95 -15.46 3.70
N GLU A 47 14.81 -15.98 4.17
CA GLU A 47 13.56 -15.33 3.82
C GLU A 47 13.80 -13.88 4.19
N GLU A 48 14.28 -13.10 3.21
CA GLU A 48 13.94 -11.71 3.10
C GLU A 48 12.41 -11.76 3.13
N LYS A 49 11.85 -11.73 4.36
CA LYS A 49 10.82 -10.74 4.58
C LYS A 49 11.41 -9.50 3.95
N GLU A 50 10.95 -9.17 2.75
CA GLU A 50 11.09 -7.85 2.20
C GLU A 50 10.62 -6.93 3.31
N GLU A 51 11.55 -6.50 4.16
CA GLU A 51 11.39 -5.36 5.01
C GLU A 51 11.31 -4.27 3.96
N LYS A 52 10.07 -4.02 3.48
CA LYS A 52 9.77 -2.94 2.56
C LYS A 52 10.41 -1.74 3.22
N ALA A 53 11.54 -1.29 2.69
CA ALA A 53 12.21 -0.10 3.17
C ALA A 53 11.12 0.97 3.18
N LEU A 54 10.68 1.34 4.38
CA LEU A 54 9.66 2.35 4.55
C LEU A 54 10.22 3.61 3.89
N ASP A 55 9.40 4.27 3.07
CA ASP A 55 9.77 5.50 2.34
C ASP A 55 10.58 6.43 3.26
N ASP A 56 11.70 6.99 2.80
CA ASP A 56 12.59 7.80 3.64
C ASP A 56 11.81 8.95 4.33
N ASP A 57 10.84 9.53 3.61
CA ASP A 57 9.92 10.54 4.14
C ASP A 57 9.02 9.99 5.25
N TYR A 58 8.58 8.74 5.13
CA TYR A 58 7.78 8.08 6.16
C TYR A 58 8.57 7.93 7.46
N GLN A 59 9.81 7.44 7.38
CA GLN A 59 10.69 7.33 8.55
C GLN A 59 10.98 8.70 9.17
N GLN A 60 11.24 9.72 8.34
CA GLN A 60 11.45 11.08 8.81
C GLN A 60 10.25 11.63 9.58
N ILE A 61 9.02 11.39 9.09
CA ILE A 61 7.79 11.81 9.78
C ILE A 61 7.63 11.10 11.12
N ILE A 62 7.87 9.78 11.18
CA ILE A 62 7.75 9.01 12.42
C ILE A 62 8.78 9.48 13.46
N ASN A 63 10.04 9.67 13.04
CA ASN A 63 11.10 10.14 13.93
C ASN A 63 10.79 11.56 14.44
N ALA A 64 10.38 12.48 13.57
CA ALA A 64 10.00 13.83 13.95
C ALA A 64 8.80 13.87 14.92
N TYR A 65 7.84 12.95 14.75
CA TYR A 65 6.71 12.82 15.68
C TYR A 65 7.16 12.36 17.07
N GLN A 66 8.03 11.35 17.15
CA GLN A 66 8.55 10.84 18.42
C GLN A 66 9.45 11.86 19.13
N GLU A 67 10.22 12.65 18.38
CA GLU A 67 11.03 13.75 18.93
C GLU A 67 10.15 14.88 19.48
N GLN A 68 9.10 15.27 18.76
CA GLN A 68 8.21 16.34 19.18
C GLN A 68 7.28 15.92 20.34
N PHE A 69 6.93 14.63 20.42
CA PHE A 69 6.00 14.09 21.40
C PHE A 69 6.54 12.81 22.08
N PRO A 70 7.63 12.90 22.87
CA PRO A 70 8.32 11.73 23.43
C PRO A 70 7.47 10.91 24.41
N ASP A 71 6.47 11.55 25.03
CA ASP A 71 5.57 10.89 25.99
C ASP A 71 4.41 10.14 25.30
N ARG A 72 4.25 10.27 23.98
CA ARG A 72 3.16 9.62 23.24
C ARG A 72 3.63 8.29 22.67
N GLN A 73 2.98 7.20 23.08
CA GLN A 73 3.22 5.90 22.45
C GLN A 73 2.66 5.89 21.02
N LEU A 74 3.48 5.41 20.08
CA LEU A 74 2.99 5.05 18.75
C LEU A 74 2.18 3.78 18.87
N GLU A 75 0.90 3.87 18.50
CA GLU A 75 0.06 2.71 18.30
C GLU A 75 0.11 2.32 16.82
N ASN A 76 -0.02 1.04 16.53
CA ASN A 76 -0.17 0.57 15.17
C ASN A 76 -1.63 0.24 14.88
N ASP A 77 -2.08 0.52 13.66
CA ASP A 77 -3.35 0.02 13.17
C ASP A 77 -3.32 -1.51 12.97
N LYS A 78 -4.44 -2.09 12.53
CA LYS A 78 -4.57 -3.53 12.31
C LYS A 78 -3.61 -4.09 11.25
N GLU A 79 -3.06 -3.23 10.40
CA GLU A 79 -2.11 -3.57 9.35
C GLU A 79 -0.65 -3.32 9.78
N GLY A 80 -0.44 -2.91 11.03
CA GLY A 80 0.90 -2.65 11.58
C GLY A 80 1.45 -1.26 11.26
N ARG A 81 0.62 -0.33 10.75
CA ARG A 81 1.05 1.04 10.42
C ARG A 81 0.88 1.98 11.62
N PRO A 82 1.90 2.76 12.00
CA PRO A 82 1.79 3.74 13.08
C PRO A 82 0.67 4.76 12.85
N VAL A 83 -0.11 4.97 13.90
CA VAL A 83 -1.17 5.97 14.02
C VAL A 83 -0.63 7.12 14.87
N LEU A 84 -0.62 8.32 14.28
CA LEU A 84 -0.21 9.54 14.97
C LEU A 84 -1.40 10.14 15.70
N ARG A 85 -1.25 10.40 17.01
CA ARG A 85 -2.31 10.96 17.86
C ARG A 85 -2.02 12.42 18.19
N PHE A 86 -2.97 13.28 17.87
CA PHE A 86 -2.88 14.72 18.15
C PHE A 86 -3.98 15.14 19.12
N ASN A 87 -3.69 16.11 19.99
CA ASN A 87 -4.66 16.65 20.96
C ASN A 87 -5.69 17.56 20.30
N SER A 88 -5.38 18.11 19.12
CA SER A 88 -6.31 18.91 18.33
C SER A 88 -5.98 18.84 16.83
N PRO A 89 -6.95 19.16 15.96
CA PRO A 89 -6.70 19.28 14.51
C PRO A 89 -5.58 20.27 14.18
N GLU A 90 -5.50 21.38 14.91
CA GLU A 90 -4.49 22.43 14.73
C GLU A 90 -3.08 21.93 15.08
N GLU A 91 -2.94 21.11 16.13
CA GLU A 91 -1.65 20.48 16.47
C GLU A 91 -1.17 19.58 15.32
N ALA A 92 -2.08 18.79 14.76
CA ALA A 92 -1.80 17.98 13.58
C ALA A 92 -1.39 18.86 12.39
N SER A 93 -2.12 19.95 12.11
CA SER A 93 -1.83 20.83 10.97
C SER A 93 -0.47 21.51 11.12
N GLN A 94 -0.12 21.97 12.32
CA GLN A 94 1.20 22.53 12.59
C GLN A 94 2.32 21.50 12.43
N PHE A 95 2.11 20.26 12.91
CA PHE A 95 3.08 19.18 12.74
C PHE A 95 3.32 18.87 11.26
N PHE A 96 2.26 18.58 10.50
CA PHE A 96 2.41 18.22 9.08
C PHE A 96 2.88 19.39 8.21
N LYS A 97 2.55 20.63 8.57
CA LYS A 97 3.12 21.81 7.90
C LYS A 97 4.63 21.90 8.09
N LYS A 98 5.16 21.58 9.29
CA LYS A 98 6.62 21.50 9.49
C LYS A 98 7.25 20.41 8.62
N MET A 99 6.58 19.26 8.47
CA MET A 99 7.07 18.18 7.61
C MET A 99 7.07 18.60 6.13
N SER A 100 6.04 19.32 5.66
CA SER A 100 6.02 19.84 4.29
C SER A 100 7.12 20.88 4.06
N ASP A 101 7.36 21.77 5.04
CA ASP A 101 8.45 22.76 5.00
C ASP A 101 9.84 22.08 4.88
N GLN A 102 9.98 20.85 5.37
CA GLN A 102 11.16 19.99 5.20
C GLN A 102 11.18 19.22 3.87
N ASN A 103 10.25 19.50 2.96
CA ASN A 103 10.05 18.84 1.68
C ASN A 103 9.59 17.38 1.75
N CYS A 104 9.09 16.91 2.89
CA CYS A 104 8.58 15.54 3.00
C CYS A 104 7.30 15.38 2.18
N LYS A 105 7.20 14.27 1.43
CA LYS A 105 5.98 13.85 0.76
C LYS A 105 5.11 13.05 1.73
N PHE A 106 3.82 13.37 1.82
CA PHE A 106 2.87 12.58 2.59
C PHE A 106 1.42 12.78 2.13
N ALA A 107 0.59 11.78 2.39
CA ALA A 107 -0.86 11.88 2.38
C ALA A 107 -1.39 11.24 3.66
N ALA A 108 -1.73 12.07 4.65
CA ALA A 108 -2.26 11.65 5.93
C ALA A 108 -3.79 11.86 5.97
N ILE A 109 -4.50 10.88 6.51
CA ILE A 109 -5.96 10.88 6.67
C ILE A 109 -6.31 10.90 8.15
N GLU A 110 -7.23 11.78 8.54
CA GLU A 110 -7.85 11.70 9.86
C GLU A 110 -8.84 10.53 9.90
N ILE A 111 -8.63 9.62 10.85
CA ILE A 111 -9.49 8.47 11.09
C ILE A 111 -10.30 8.66 12.37
N THR A 112 -11.51 8.12 12.34
CA THR A 112 -12.39 7.97 13.50
C THR A 112 -11.86 6.88 14.46
N PRO A 113 -12.34 6.82 15.72
CA PRO A 113 -11.94 5.78 16.67
C PRO A 113 -12.24 4.34 16.21
N ASP A 114 -13.22 4.15 15.32
CA ASP A 114 -13.53 2.86 14.68
C ASP A 114 -12.66 2.57 13.45
N GLY A 115 -11.69 3.44 13.15
CA GLY A 115 -10.70 3.28 12.08
C GLY A 115 -11.20 3.69 10.70
N LYS A 116 -12.36 4.36 10.59
CA LYS A 116 -12.90 4.82 9.31
C LYS A 116 -12.37 6.20 8.94
N PRO A 117 -12.10 6.48 7.65
CA PRO A 117 -11.68 7.80 7.21
C PRO A 117 -12.78 8.84 7.44
N THR A 118 -12.40 10.03 7.93
CA THR A 118 -13.31 11.17 8.09
C THR A 118 -13.43 12.02 6.83
N GLY A 119 -12.47 11.88 5.90
CA GLY A 119 -12.35 12.72 4.71
C GLY A 119 -11.46 13.94 4.90
N ASN A 120 -11.11 14.33 6.13
CA ASN A 120 -10.14 15.40 6.36
C ASN A 120 -8.73 14.87 6.14
N MET A 121 -8.00 15.49 5.22
CA MET A 121 -6.66 15.04 4.85
C MET A 121 -5.62 16.14 5.00
N LYS A 122 -4.36 15.71 5.08
CA LYS A 122 -3.17 16.55 5.08
C LYS A 122 -2.22 16.00 4.03
N VAL A 123 -1.91 16.78 3.01
CA VAL A 123 -1.18 16.30 1.82
C VAL A 123 -0.02 17.23 1.48
N SER A 124 1.11 16.64 1.11
CA SER A 124 2.29 17.32 0.58
C SER A 124 2.87 16.50 -0.56
N PHE A 125 3.16 17.14 -1.69
CA PHE A 125 3.85 16.54 -2.83
C PHE A 125 5.37 16.75 -2.76
N GLY A 126 5.89 17.16 -1.60
CA GLY A 126 7.23 17.71 -1.45
C GLY A 126 7.32 19.14 -1.99
N LYS A 127 8.49 19.77 -1.83
CA LYS A 127 8.77 21.17 -2.23
C LYS A 127 8.13 22.26 -1.36
N GLY A 128 7.77 21.97 -0.10
CA GLY A 128 7.23 22.99 0.82
C GLY A 128 5.72 23.20 0.75
N GLU A 129 5.02 22.56 -0.18
CA GLU A 129 3.58 22.77 -0.36
C GLU A 129 2.76 21.92 0.62
N PHE A 130 1.80 22.56 1.30
CA PHE A 130 0.90 21.92 2.25
C PHE A 130 -0.55 22.15 1.86
N TYR A 131 -1.32 21.05 1.77
CA TYR A 131 -2.72 21.05 1.40
C TYR A 131 -3.55 20.37 2.48
N GLU A 132 -4.73 20.93 2.77
CA GLU A 132 -5.69 20.37 3.72
C GLU A 132 -7.05 20.13 3.05
N PRO A 133 -7.13 19.20 2.08
CA PRO A 133 -8.36 18.96 1.36
C PRO A 133 -9.37 18.19 2.23
N LYS A 134 -10.64 18.41 1.91
CA LYS A 134 -11.75 17.61 2.44
C LYS A 134 -12.34 16.76 1.33
N ILE A 135 -12.03 15.47 1.38
CA ILE A 135 -12.44 14.47 0.39
C ILE A 135 -13.64 13.69 0.92
N ASN A 136 -14.55 13.26 0.05
CA ASN A 136 -15.62 12.36 0.46
C ASN A 136 -15.01 11.07 1.05
N PRO A 137 -15.36 10.66 2.30
CA PRO A 137 -14.85 9.45 2.93
C PRO A 137 -14.86 8.19 2.04
N GLU A 138 -15.87 8.05 1.18
CA GLU A 138 -16.01 6.90 0.26
C GLU A 138 -14.90 6.81 -0.79
N HIS A 139 -14.22 7.92 -1.08
CA HIS A 139 -13.21 8.03 -2.14
C HIS A 139 -11.79 8.29 -1.62
N VAL A 140 -11.59 8.28 -0.30
CA VAL A 140 -10.26 8.43 0.29
C VAL A 140 -9.32 7.32 -0.17
N SER A 141 -9.81 6.09 -0.35
CA SER A 141 -9.00 4.98 -0.88
C SER A 141 -8.51 5.24 -2.30
N ASP A 142 -9.39 5.80 -3.15
CA ASP A 142 -9.06 6.12 -4.54
C ASP A 142 -7.96 7.19 -4.57
N PHE A 143 -8.12 8.25 -3.76
CA PHE A 143 -7.12 9.29 -3.61
C PHE A 143 -5.76 8.74 -3.14
N LEU A 144 -5.75 7.93 -2.07
CA LEU A 144 -4.50 7.36 -1.54
C LEU A 144 -3.84 6.40 -2.55
N THR A 145 -4.63 5.69 -3.35
CA THR A 145 -4.11 4.82 -4.42
C THR A 145 -3.40 5.67 -5.48
N THR A 146 -4.07 6.69 -6.01
CA THR A 146 -3.47 7.62 -6.99
C THR A 146 -2.25 8.35 -6.42
N TYR A 147 -2.26 8.70 -5.13
CA TYR A 147 -1.10 9.32 -4.47
C TYR A 147 0.11 8.37 -4.41
N ASN A 148 -0.12 7.10 -4.09
CA ASN A 148 0.94 6.09 -4.08
C ASN A 148 1.49 5.80 -5.48
N GLU A 149 0.64 5.82 -6.51
CA GLU A 149 1.05 5.73 -7.91
C GLU A 149 1.91 6.94 -8.30
N TRP A 150 1.46 8.15 -7.97
CA TRP A 150 2.21 9.39 -8.19
C TRP A 150 3.61 9.36 -7.55
N ASN A 151 3.73 8.81 -6.34
CA ASN A 151 5.01 8.75 -5.64
C ASN A 151 6.02 7.85 -6.37
N LYS A 152 5.54 6.82 -7.08
CA LYS A 152 6.35 5.87 -7.86
C LYS A 152 6.58 6.31 -9.31
N ALA A 153 5.67 7.11 -9.88
CA ALA A 153 5.72 7.58 -11.26
C ALA A 153 6.91 8.51 -11.53
N LYS A 154 7.30 8.59 -12.80
CA LYS A 154 8.40 9.42 -13.33
C LYS A 154 7.97 10.10 -14.64
N GLY A 155 8.61 11.22 -14.97
CA GLY A 155 8.35 11.93 -16.22
C GLY A 155 6.94 12.50 -16.31
N GLU A 156 6.34 12.46 -17.51
CA GLU A 156 5.03 13.06 -17.82
C GLU A 156 3.90 12.45 -16.98
N GLU A 157 3.88 11.13 -16.80
CA GLU A 157 2.89 10.42 -15.96
C GLU A 157 2.85 10.98 -14.52
N LYS A 158 4.01 11.38 -13.98
CA LYS A 158 4.07 11.98 -12.64
C LYS A 158 3.36 13.32 -12.57
N GLU A 159 3.48 14.15 -13.61
CA GLU A 159 2.83 15.45 -13.67
C GLU A 159 1.33 15.31 -13.95
N GLU A 160 0.92 14.32 -14.76
CA GLU A 160 -0.48 13.97 -14.98
C GLU A 160 -1.16 13.51 -13.69
N LEU A 161 -0.54 12.56 -12.97
CA LEU A 161 -1.05 12.08 -11.68
C LEU A 161 -1.08 13.18 -10.62
N LYS A 162 -0.08 14.08 -10.58
CA LYS A 162 -0.11 15.24 -9.68
C LYS A 162 -1.31 16.13 -10.01
N SER A 163 -1.53 16.41 -11.30
CA SER A 163 -2.65 17.24 -11.77
C SER A 163 -4.00 16.61 -11.41
N GLN A 164 -4.14 15.29 -11.58
CA GLN A 164 -5.34 14.55 -11.17
C GLN A 164 -5.59 14.65 -9.66
N LEU A 165 -4.55 14.48 -8.83
CA LEU A 165 -4.66 14.60 -7.39
C LEU A 165 -5.07 16.02 -6.97
N MET A 166 -4.51 17.04 -7.61
CA MET A 166 -4.90 18.44 -7.38
C MET A 166 -6.36 18.71 -7.75
N GLU A 167 -6.86 18.08 -8.83
CA GLU A 167 -8.27 18.16 -9.22
C GLU A 167 -9.17 17.50 -8.18
N MET A 168 -8.79 16.31 -7.69
CA MET A 168 -9.52 15.55 -6.65
C MET A 168 -9.62 16.29 -5.31
N MET A 169 -8.70 17.20 -5.03
CA MET A 169 -8.71 18.05 -3.83
C MET A 169 -9.69 19.21 -3.91
N LYS A 170 -10.18 19.56 -5.11
CA LYS A 170 -11.05 20.73 -5.26
C LYS A 170 -12.41 20.49 -4.58
N PRO A 171 -12.99 21.50 -3.91
CA PRO A 171 -14.26 21.35 -3.21
C PRO A 171 -15.44 20.94 -4.11
N ASP A 172 -15.40 21.33 -5.39
CA ASP A 172 -16.43 21.07 -6.39
C ASP A 172 -16.19 19.78 -7.19
N TYR A 173 -15.10 19.04 -6.90
CA TYR A 173 -14.77 17.81 -7.58
C TYR A 173 -15.90 16.78 -7.47
N GLN A 174 -16.45 16.43 -8.62
CA GLN A 174 -17.50 15.43 -8.72
C GLN A 174 -16.85 14.04 -8.80
N TRP A 175 -16.79 13.38 -7.66
CA TRP A 175 -16.46 11.96 -7.61
C TRP A 175 -17.52 11.19 -8.41
N LYS A 176 -17.12 10.69 -9.57
CA LYS A 176 -17.98 9.77 -10.32
C LYS A 176 -18.19 8.57 -9.41
N LYS A 177 -19.45 8.27 -9.08
CA LYS A 177 -19.77 6.98 -8.48
C LYS A 177 -19.17 5.91 -9.38
N SER A 178 -18.27 5.11 -8.85
CA SER A 178 -17.91 3.83 -9.46
C SER A 178 -19.15 2.92 -9.45
N GLN A 179 -20.08 3.17 -10.38
CA GLN A 179 -20.90 2.13 -10.99
C GLN A 179 -20.02 1.60 -12.14
N GLU A 180 -19.67 0.32 -12.26
CA GLU A 180 -20.49 -0.86 -12.03
C GLU A 180 -19.62 -2.09 -11.71
N ASN A 181 -20.22 -2.99 -10.94
CA ASN A 181 -19.73 -4.34 -10.77
C ASN A 181 -19.80 -5.04 -12.15
N PRO A 182 -18.70 -5.51 -12.76
CA PRO A 182 -18.67 -6.06 -14.12
C PRO A 182 -19.59 -7.29 -14.33
N ALA A 183 -20.10 -7.85 -13.24
CA ALA A 183 -21.08 -8.93 -13.25
C ALA A 183 -22.51 -8.51 -13.67
N LYS A 184 -22.86 -7.21 -13.63
CA LYS A 184 -24.18 -6.73 -14.10
C LYS A 184 -24.24 -6.56 -15.61
N ASP A 185 -23.15 -6.11 -16.22
CA ASP A 185 -23.06 -5.87 -17.67
C ASP A 185 -23.11 -7.18 -18.47
N MET A 186 -22.54 -8.27 -17.95
CA MET A 186 -22.64 -9.58 -18.61
C MET A 186 -24.09 -10.10 -18.69
N ARG A 187 -24.97 -9.77 -17.73
CA ARG A 187 -26.39 -10.18 -17.80
C ARG A 187 -27.21 -9.35 -18.78
N ALA A 188 -26.82 -8.10 -19.02
CA ALA A 188 -27.42 -7.26 -20.06
C ALA A 188 -26.98 -7.72 -21.46
N SER A 189 -25.67 -7.94 -21.66
CA SER A 189 -25.12 -8.46 -22.93
C SER A 189 -25.60 -9.87 -23.27
N LEU A 190 -25.88 -10.73 -22.27
CA LEU A 190 -26.49 -12.05 -22.51
C LEU A 190 -28.01 -12.00 -22.77
N ARG A 191 -28.71 -10.91 -22.39
CA ARG A 191 -30.12 -10.72 -22.76
C ARG A 191 -30.25 -10.28 -24.21
N ASP A 192 -29.40 -9.36 -24.66
CA ASP A 192 -29.43 -8.86 -26.04
C ASP A 192 -29.11 -9.96 -27.07
N LEU A 193 -28.22 -10.91 -26.71
CA LEU A 193 -27.97 -12.10 -27.54
C LEU A 193 -29.15 -13.07 -27.60
N ARG A 194 -29.98 -13.14 -26.56
CA ARG A 194 -31.15 -14.03 -26.50
C ARG A 194 -32.34 -13.46 -27.29
N GLU A 195 -32.43 -12.15 -27.43
CA GLU A 195 -33.49 -11.49 -28.22
C GLU A 195 -33.17 -11.49 -29.73
N MET A 196 -31.90 -11.57 -30.14
CA MET A 196 -31.52 -11.74 -31.56
C MET A 196 -31.80 -13.15 -32.13
N GLU A 197 -31.97 -14.17 -31.30
CA GLU A 197 -32.21 -15.56 -31.74
C GLU A 197 -33.70 -15.90 -31.96
N SER A 198 -34.63 -14.97 -31.71
CA SER A 198 -36.08 -15.24 -31.70
C SER A 198 -36.88 -14.67 -32.89
N THR A 199 -36.22 -14.20 -33.95
CA THR A 199 -36.92 -13.85 -35.20
C THR A 199 -36.58 -14.85 -36.30
N PRO A 200 -37.51 -15.73 -36.71
CA PRO A 200 -37.28 -16.60 -37.87
C PRO A 200 -37.30 -15.76 -39.15
N PRO A 201 -36.48 -16.09 -40.17
CA PRO A 201 -36.59 -15.47 -41.48
C PRO A 201 -37.84 -16.02 -42.18
N SER A 202 -38.82 -15.17 -42.43
CA SER A 202 -39.89 -15.51 -43.37
C SER A 202 -39.41 -15.28 -44.81
N PRO A 203 -39.68 -16.21 -45.74
CA PRO A 203 -39.25 -16.12 -47.14
C PRO A 203 -40.29 -15.40 -48.02
N SER A 204 -39.91 -15.19 -49.28
CA SER A 204 -40.69 -14.80 -50.49
C SER A 204 -40.44 -13.35 -50.92
N SER A 205 -39.69 -13.12 -52.00
CA SER A 205 -40.18 -13.03 -53.40
C SER A 205 -41.02 -11.78 -53.64
N ASP A 206 -40.54 -10.81 -54.41
CA ASP A 206 -40.90 -10.72 -55.82
C ASP A 206 -40.13 -9.60 -56.55
N LEU A 207 -39.90 -9.85 -57.83
CA LEU A 207 -39.46 -8.86 -58.80
C LEU A 207 -40.45 -7.71 -58.86
N GLU A 208 -39.98 -6.48 -59.07
CA GLU A 208 -40.51 -5.66 -60.16
C GLU A 208 -39.52 -4.57 -60.55
N ALA A 209 -39.19 -4.61 -61.84
CA ALA A 209 -38.44 -3.59 -62.55
C ALA A 209 -39.15 -2.25 -62.49
N LYS A 210 -38.38 -1.15 -62.37
CA LYS A 210 -38.82 0.15 -62.88
C LYS A 210 -37.70 0.81 -63.67
N ASP A 211 -38.10 1.12 -64.90
CA ASP A 211 -37.47 1.89 -65.95
C ASP A 211 -36.58 3.05 -65.49
N VAL A 212 -35.39 3.09 -66.11
CA VAL A 212 -34.57 4.28 -66.23
C VAL A 212 -34.80 4.84 -67.64
N GLU A 213 -35.74 5.79 -67.75
CA GLU A 213 -35.77 6.77 -68.83
C GLU A 213 -35.92 8.16 -68.23
N GLN A 214 -34.85 8.96 -68.33
CA GLN A 214 -34.91 10.31 -68.91
C GLN A 214 -33.49 10.88 -69.01
N SER A 215 -32.89 10.66 -70.17
CA SER A 215 -31.80 11.48 -70.69
C SER A 215 -32.43 12.69 -71.37
N GLY A 216 -32.14 13.89 -70.89
CA GLY A 216 -32.58 15.13 -71.51
C GLY A 216 -31.77 16.32 -71.02
N ASN A 217 -31.11 16.98 -71.97
CA ASN A 217 -30.29 18.19 -71.88
C ASN A 217 -28.92 18.06 -71.20
N THR A 218 -27.84 18.25 -71.97
CA THR A 218 -27.24 19.59 -72.16
C THR A 218 -26.23 19.56 -73.33
N LEU A 219 -26.38 20.56 -74.23
CA LEU A 219 -25.48 21.05 -75.30
C LEU A 219 -25.40 20.26 -76.62
#